data_AF-A0A7Y5WHQ4-F1
#
_entry.id   AF-A0A7Y5WHQ4-F1
#
_cell.length_a   1.000
_cell.length_b   1.000
_cell.length_c   1.000
_cell.angle_alpha   90.00
_cell.angle_beta   90.00
_cell.angle_gamma   90.00
#
_symmetry.space_group_name_H-M   'P 1'
#
loop_
_entity.id
_entity.type
_entity.pdbx_description
1 polymer ?
#
loop_
_entity_poly.entity_id
_entity_poly.type
_entity_poly.pdbx_seq_one_letter_code
_entity_poly.pdbx_strand_id
1 'polypeptide(L)'
;MPEPATAVATLDLPTVLRFSELALEALGAAREEIDALNVYPVPDSDTGTNLYLTFEAAHEALLDAVGDDPATADLRAALHAFARGALLGARGNSGVIFSQLAGALVKRLAEAGPEDRSAAVFADGLRLASEASYAAVGEPVEGTILSVARSAAESAGAAAADERLRLGHVIRAAASGAREAL
;
A
#
# COMPACT_ATOMS: atom_id res chain seq x y z
N MET A 1 -1.36 12.67 -32.57
CA MET A 1 -0.53 12.48 -31.37
C MET A 1 -1.05 11.25 -30.66
N PRO A 2 -0.21 10.27 -30.27
CA PRO A 2 -0.69 9.23 -29.39
C PRO A 2 -1.16 9.88 -28.08
N GLU A 3 -2.32 9.47 -27.58
CA GLU A 3 -2.74 9.84 -26.22
C GLU A 3 -1.66 9.41 -25.22
N PRO A 4 -1.36 10.20 -24.19
CA PRO A 4 -0.44 9.76 -23.16
C PRO A 4 -1.06 8.53 -22.48
N ALA A 5 -0.34 7.41 -22.55
CA ALA A 5 -0.72 6.20 -21.84
C ALA A 5 -0.92 6.52 -20.34
N THR A 6 -2.17 6.35 -19.89
CA THR A 6 -2.52 5.79 -18.57
C THR A 6 -1.88 6.44 -17.34
N ALA A 7 -1.73 7.77 -17.31
CA ALA A 7 -1.42 8.47 -16.07
C ALA A 7 -2.64 8.47 -15.12
N VAL A 8 -2.49 7.83 -13.97
CA VAL A 8 -3.39 7.97 -12.83
C VAL A 8 -2.84 9.11 -12.00
N ALA A 9 -3.52 10.26 -11.87
CA ALA A 9 -3.17 11.36 -10.96
C ALA A 9 -1.64 11.48 -10.66
N THR A 10 -0.84 12.01 -11.60
CA THR A 10 0.64 12.13 -11.56
C THR A 10 1.47 10.89 -11.17
N LEU A 11 0.89 9.71 -10.98
CA LEU A 11 1.59 8.46 -10.78
C LEU A 11 1.82 7.82 -12.14
N ASP A 12 3.05 7.43 -12.39
CA ASP A 12 3.44 6.69 -13.58
C ASP A 12 3.95 5.29 -13.19
N LEU A 13 3.94 4.40 -14.18
CA LEU A 13 4.36 3.03 -14.00
C LEU A 13 5.81 2.90 -13.48
N PRO A 14 6.81 3.65 -14.00
CA PRO A 14 8.17 3.60 -13.46
C PRO A 14 8.25 3.94 -11.96
N THR A 15 7.48 4.94 -11.51
CA THR A 15 7.43 5.29 -10.08
C THR A 15 6.82 4.17 -9.25
N VAL A 16 5.75 3.53 -9.74
CA VAL A 16 5.10 2.40 -9.04
C VAL A 16 6.03 1.19 -8.97
N LEU A 17 6.70 0.84 -10.07
CA LEU A 17 7.68 -0.25 -10.12
C LEU A 17 8.83 0.00 -9.13
N ARG A 18 9.39 1.21 -9.15
CA ARG A 18 10.50 1.55 -8.26
C ARG A 18 10.08 1.56 -6.79
N PHE A 19 8.88 2.06 -6.50
CA PHE A 19 8.32 1.99 -5.15
C PHE A 19 8.15 0.55 -4.70
N SER A 20 7.63 -0.31 -5.58
CA SER A 20 7.39 -1.73 -5.28
C SER A 20 8.69 -2.47 -4.98
N GLU A 21 9.74 -2.28 -5.78
CA GLU A 21 11.09 -2.78 -5.46
C GLU A 21 11.60 -2.32 -4.09
N LEU A 22 11.58 -1.01 -3.84
CA LEU A 22 12.08 -0.43 -2.59
C LEU A 22 11.31 -0.90 -1.36
N ALA A 23 9.99 -1.07 -1.49
CA ALA A 23 9.14 -1.57 -0.43
C ALA A 23 9.41 -3.05 -0.15
N LEU A 24 9.64 -3.87 -1.18
CA LEU A 24 10.01 -5.27 -1.03
C LEU A 24 11.37 -5.41 -0.33
N GLU A 25 12.37 -4.63 -0.74
CA GLU A 25 13.69 -4.57 -0.09
C GLU A 25 13.58 -4.17 1.39
N ALA A 26 12.80 -3.12 1.68
CA ALA A 26 12.60 -2.63 3.05
C ALA A 26 11.88 -3.65 3.94
N LEU A 27 10.84 -4.32 3.42
CA LEU A 27 10.15 -5.39 4.13
C LEU A 27 11.07 -6.59 4.38
N GLY A 28 11.91 -6.95 3.41
CA GLY A 28 12.90 -8.02 3.55
C GLY A 28 13.89 -7.71 4.68
N ALA A 29 14.39 -6.47 4.75
CA ALA A 29 15.31 -6.03 5.79
C ALA A 29 14.66 -5.94 7.19
N ALA A 30 13.38 -5.55 7.26
CA ALA A 30 12.64 -5.41 8.52
C ALA A 30 12.00 -6.73 9.01
N ARG A 31 12.00 -7.79 8.19
CA ARG A 31 11.29 -9.05 8.45
C ARG A 31 11.58 -9.63 9.83
N GLU A 32 12.85 -9.82 10.17
CA GLU A 32 13.27 -10.43 11.44
C GLU A 32 12.90 -9.54 12.64
N GLU A 33 12.99 -8.22 12.48
CA GLU A 33 12.59 -7.26 13.52
C GLU A 33 11.09 -7.33 13.77
N ILE A 34 10.28 -7.36 12.71
CA ILE A 34 8.81 -7.46 12.81
C ILE A 34 8.41 -8.82 13.41
N ASP A 35 9.06 -9.91 13.00
CA ASP A 35 8.82 -11.24 13.58
C ASP A 35 9.11 -11.24 15.09
N ALA A 36 10.13 -10.50 15.54
CA ALA A 36 10.48 -10.36 16.97
C ALA A 36 9.51 -9.47 17.77
N LEU A 37 8.80 -8.52 17.13
CA LEU A 37 7.80 -7.66 17.76
C LEU A 37 6.47 -8.37 18.04
N ASN A 38 6.22 -9.56 17.47
CA ASN A 38 4.97 -10.29 17.63
C ASN A 38 4.82 -10.92 19.03
N VAL A 39 4.45 -10.12 20.04
CA VAL A 39 4.37 -10.55 21.46
C VAL A 39 2.92 -10.80 21.96
N TYR A 40 1.88 -10.78 21.11
CA TYR A 40 0.49 -10.95 21.60
C TYR A 40 -0.49 -11.60 20.61
N PRO A 41 -1.36 -12.57 21.01
CA PRO A 41 -1.35 -13.36 22.26
C PRO A 41 -0.52 -14.66 22.16
N VAL A 42 -0.12 -15.07 20.95
CA VAL A 42 0.76 -16.22 20.69
C VAL A 42 1.85 -15.78 19.70
N PRO A 43 3.14 -15.88 20.05
CA PRO A 43 4.23 -15.55 19.14
C PRO A 43 4.33 -16.64 18.08
N ASP A 44 3.60 -16.49 16.99
CA ASP A 44 3.78 -17.32 15.79
C ASP A 44 5.06 -16.92 15.03
N SER A 45 5.75 -15.85 15.48
CA SER A 45 7.05 -15.35 15.00
C SER A 45 7.18 -15.30 13.48
N ASP A 46 6.07 -15.07 12.79
CA ASP A 46 5.96 -15.12 11.33
C ASP A 46 5.26 -13.89 10.75
N THR A 47 4.98 -12.85 11.54
CA THR A 47 4.27 -11.66 11.07
C THR A 47 5.05 -10.94 9.97
N GLY A 48 6.32 -10.61 10.20
CA GLY A 48 7.20 -10.03 9.18
C GLY A 48 7.38 -10.95 7.98
N THR A 49 7.52 -12.25 8.22
CA THR A 49 7.57 -13.27 7.16
C THR A 49 6.32 -13.22 6.27
N ASN A 50 5.14 -13.19 6.89
CA ASN A 50 3.85 -13.17 6.21
C ASN A 50 3.64 -11.87 5.43
N LEU A 51 4.05 -10.71 5.97
CA LEU A 51 4.00 -9.44 5.27
C LEU A 51 4.91 -9.43 4.03
N TYR A 52 6.16 -9.91 4.20
CA TYR A 52 7.12 -9.99 3.10
C TYR A 52 6.59 -10.88 1.96
N LEU A 53 6.16 -12.11 2.25
CA LEU A 53 5.67 -13.04 1.23
C LEU A 53 4.39 -12.55 0.55
N THR A 54 3.54 -11.84 1.29
CA THR A 54 2.32 -11.23 0.72
C THR A 54 2.68 -10.11 -0.25
N PHE A 55 3.66 -9.26 0.10
CA PHE A 55 4.11 -8.18 -0.78
C PHE A 55 4.91 -8.71 -1.98
N GLU A 56 5.72 -9.74 -1.80
CA GLU A 56 6.45 -10.43 -2.87
C GLU A 56 5.49 -10.95 -3.94
N ALA A 57 4.42 -11.65 -3.54
CA ALA A 57 3.39 -12.11 -4.48
C ALA A 57 2.67 -10.96 -5.20
N ALA A 58 2.47 -9.82 -4.53
CA ALA A 58 1.91 -8.62 -5.15
C ALA A 58 2.86 -7.99 -6.17
N HIS A 59 4.15 -7.94 -5.84
CA HIS A 59 5.22 -7.45 -6.69
C HIS A 59 5.41 -8.33 -7.93
N GLU A 60 5.42 -9.65 -7.78
CA GLU A 60 5.48 -10.59 -8.91
C GLU A 60 4.29 -10.42 -9.86
N ALA A 61 3.06 -10.34 -9.31
CA ALA A 61 1.87 -10.11 -10.13
C ALA A 61 1.89 -8.75 -10.85
N LEU A 62 2.50 -7.73 -10.24
CA LEU A 62 2.74 -6.43 -10.87
C LEU A 62 3.68 -6.57 -12.07
N LEU A 63 4.80 -7.26 -11.89
CA LEU A 63 5.78 -7.49 -12.96
C LEU A 63 5.20 -8.31 -14.11
N ASP A 64 4.46 -9.37 -13.80
CA ASP A 64 3.79 -10.21 -14.79
C ASP A 64 2.80 -9.42 -15.65
N ALA A 65 2.08 -8.46 -15.04
CA ALA A 65 1.16 -7.59 -15.76
C ALA A 65 1.85 -6.53 -16.62
N VAL A 66 3.07 -6.14 -16.27
CA VAL A 66 3.90 -5.23 -17.07
C VAL A 66 4.53 -5.97 -18.25
N GLY A 67 4.96 -7.21 -18.04
CA GLY A 67 5.64 -8.03 -19.04
C GLY A 67 7.01 -7.45 -19.45
N ASP A 68 7.47 -7.82 -20.64
CA ASP A 68 8.82 -7.50 -21.12
C ASP A 68 8.98 -6.06 -21.66
N ASP A 69 7.87 -5.36 -21.96
CA ASP A 69 7.89 -4.00 -22.50
C ASP A 69 7.07 -3.01 -21.64
N PRO A 70 7.73 -2.39 -20.64
CA PRO A 70 7.10 -1.38 -19.79
C PRO A 70 6.55 -0.16 -20.54
N ALA A 71 6.99 0.11 -21.77
CA ALA A 71 6.51 1.27 -22.52
C ALA A 71 5.07 1.11 -23.04
N THR A 72 4.57 -0.13 -23.10
CA THR A 72 3.21 -0.46 -23.57
C THR A 72 2.27 -0.91 -22.46
N ALA A 73 2.79 -1.06 -21.25
CA ALA A 73 2.04 -1.57 -20.10
C ALA A 73 1.00 -0.56 -19.59
N ASP A 74 -0.18 -1.08 -19.23
CA ASP A 74 -1.24 -0.28 -18.62
C ASP A 74 -1.06 -0.24 -17.09
N LEU A 75 -0.78 0.95 -16.56
CA LEU A 75 -0.66 1.19 -15.12
C LEU A 75 -1.88 0.68 -14.33
N ARG A 76 -3.10 0.86 -14.85
CA ARG A 76 -4.32 0.44 -14.14
C ARG A 76 -4.40 -1.09 -14.06
N ALA A 77 -4.08 -1.78 -15.15
CA ALA A 77 -4.00 -3.23 -15.17
C ALA A 77 -2.93 -3.75 -14.20
N ALA A 78 -1.74 -3.13 -14.20
CA ALA A 78 -0.64 -3.42 -13.31
C ALA A 78 -1.03 -3.23 -11.82
N LEU A 79 -1.70 -2.13 -11.46
CA LEU A 79 -2.22 -1.90 -10.11
C LEU A 79 -3.28 -2.94 -9.71
N HIS A 80 -4.21 -3.28 -10.60
CA HIS A 80 -5.18 -4.34 -10.32
C HIS A 80 -4.52 -5.71 -10.12
N ALA A 81 -3.48 -6.03 -10.91
CA ALA A 81 -2.71 -7.25 -10.75
C ALA A 81 -1.97 -7.29 -9.41
N PHE A 82 -1.34 -6.18 -9.00
CA PHE A 82 -0.72 -6.05 -7.68
C PHE A 82 -1.72 -6.34 -6.56
N ALA A 83 -2.89 -5.69 -6.56
CA ALA A 83 -3.91 -5.89 -5.53
C ALA A 83 -4.40 -7.35 -5.49
N ARG A 84 -4.56 -7.99 -6.65
CA ARG A 84 -4.94 -9.41 -6.76
C ARG A 84 -3.83 -10.34 -6.26
N GLY A 85 -2.57 -10.04 -6.59
CA GLY A 85 -1.40 -10.78 -6.14
C GLY A 85 -1.25 -10.74 -4.63
N ALA A 86 -1.42 -9.56 -4.01
CA ALA A 86 -1.44 -9.42 -2.55
C ALA A 86 -2.52 -10.29 -1.91
N LEU A 87 -3.73 -10.30 -2.47
CA LEU A 87 -4.84 -11.09 -1.93
C LEU A 87 -4.59 -12.60 -2.05
N LEU A 88 -4.12 -13.07 -3.20
CA LEU A 88 -3.88 -14.50 -3.45
C LEU A 88 -2.62 -15.01 -2.76
N GLY A 89 -1.63 -14.14 -2.57
CA GLY A 89 -0.37 -14.45 -1.89
C GLY A 89 -0.44 -14.32 -0.37
N ALA A 90 -1.52 -13.76 0.17
CA ALA A 90 -1.70 -13.51 1.60
C ALA A 90 -1.40 -14.75 2.45
N ARG A 91 -0.50 -14.60 3.44
CA ARG A 91 -0.13 -15.66 4.39
C ARG A 91 -0.55 -15.32 5.81
N GLY A 92 -1.22 -16.24 6.47
CA GLY A 92 -1.70 -16.04 7.84
C GLY A 92 -2.63 -14.83 7.99
N ASN A 93 -2.91 -14.45 9.23
CA ASN A 93 -3.80 -13.31 9.52
C ASN A 93 -3.15 -11.97 9.12
N SER A 94 -1.86 -11.79 9.43
CA SER A 94 -1.12 -10.57 9.11
C SER A 94 -1.04 -10.31 7.60
N GLY A 95 -0.86 -11.36 6.79
CA GLY A 95 -0.90 -11.24 5.33
C GLY A 95 -2.30 -10.91 4.80
N VAL A 96 -3.36 -11.49 5.37
CA VAL A 96 -4.74 -11.13 4.99
C VAL A 96 -5.03 -9.67 5.30
N ILE A 97 -4.72 -9.19 6.50
CA ILE A 97 -4.92 -7.78 6.89
C ILE A 97 -4.13 -6.85 5.97
N PHE A 98 -2.87 -7.17 5.73
CA PHE A 98 -2.01 -6.39 4.85
C PHE A 98 -2.49 -6.38 3.40
N SER A 99 -3.00 -7.52 2.90
CA SER A 99 -3.56 -7.59 1.55
C SER A 99 -4.78 -6.66 1.38
N GLN A 100 -5.61 -6.52 2.42
CA GLN A 100 -6.73 -5.57 2.38
C GLN A 100 -6.24 -4.12 2.41
N LEU A 101 -5.25 -3.82 3.26
CA LEU A 101 -4.66 -2.49 3.35
C LEU A 101 -4.03 -2.06 2.01
N ALA A 102 -3.08 -2.85 1.50
CA ALA A 102 -2.38 -2.54 0.26
C ALA A 102 -3.33 -2.57 -0.94
N GLY A 103 -4.24 -3.56 -1.00
CA GLY A 103 -5.20 -3.72 -2.09
C GLY A 103 -6.18 -2.55 -2.18
N ALA A 104 -6.72 -2.06 -1.06
CA ALA A 104 -7.65 -0.93 -1.07
C ALA A 104 -6.98 0.38 -1.49
N LEU A 105 -5.75 0.66 -1.01
CA LEU A 105 -4.97 1.81 -1.48
C LEU A 105 -4.77 1.73 -2.99
N VAL A 106 -4.26 0.61 -3.47
CA VAL A 106 -3.93 0.41 -4.90
C VAL A 106 -5.17 0.46 -5.78
N LYS A 107 -6.30 -0.09 -5.31
CA LYS A 107 -7.59 0.02 -6.01
C LYS A 107 -8.03 1.48 -6.14
N ARG A 108 -7.92 2.27 -5.07
CA ARG A 108 -8.29 3.69 -5.12
C ARG A 108 -7.37 4.49 -6.03
N LEU A 109 -6.07 4.18 -6.03
CA LEU A 109 -5.13 4.73 -7.01
C LEU A 109 -5.60 4.36 -8.41
N ALA A 110 -5.81 3.07 -8.70
CA ALA A 110 -6.24 2.60 -10.00
C ALA A 110 -7.50 3.31 -10.50
N GLU A 111 -8.46 3.64 -9.63
CA GLU A 111 -9.70 4.34 -9.99
C GLU A 111 -9.52 5.82 -10.37
N ALA A 112 -8.40 6.46 -10.05
CA ALA A 112 -8.22 7.89 -10.27
C ALA A 112 -8.16 8.27 -11.76
N GLY A 113 -8.67 9.46 -12.06
CA GLY A 113 -8.62 10.10 -13.36
C GLY A 113 -7.42 11.03 -13.54
N PRO A 114 -7.21 11.55 -14.76
CA PRO A 114 -6.10 12.45 -15.07
C PRO A 114 -6.21 13.82 -14.39
N GLU A 115 -7.42 14.30 -14.13
CA GLU A 115 -7.69 15.59 -13.47
C GLU A 115 -7.70 15.50 -11.94
N ASP A 116 -7.61 14.28 -11.38
CA ASP A 116 -7.63 14.10 -9.94
C ASP A 116 -6.32 14.58 -9.32
N ARG A 117 -6.44 15.27 -8.18
CA ARG A 117 -5.28 15.65 -7.38
C ARG A 117 -4.70 14.43 -6.68
N SER A 118 -3.50 14.02 -7.06
CA SER A 118 -2.79 12.85 -6.52
C SER A 118 -2.66 12.85 -4.99
N ALA A 119 -2.46 14.03 -4.41
CA ALA A 119 -2.42 14.21 -2.95
C ALA A 119 -3.75 13.81 -2.28
N ALA A 120 -4.89 14.17 -2.88
CA ALA A 120 -6.22 13.81 -2.39
C ALA A 120 -6.51 12.32 -2.61
N VAL A 121 -6.18 11.82 -3.80
CA VAL A 121 -6.36 10.40 -4.18
C VAL A 121 -5.59 9.48 -3.23
N PHE A 122 -4.33 9.81 -2.93
CA PHE A 122 -3.50 9.01 -2.03
C PHE A 122 -4.01 9.05 -0.59
N ALA A 123 -4.40 10.22 -0.08
CA ALA A 123 -4.98 10.35 1.26
C ALA A 123 -6.30 9.56 1.39
N ASP A 124 -7.18 9.65 0.38
CA ASP A 124 -8.42 8.87 0.33
C ASP A 124 -8.14 7.37 0.23
N GLY A 125 -7.12 6.97 -0.54
CA GLY A 125 -6.66 5.60 -0.63
C GLY A 125 -6.18 5.05 0.72
N LEU A 126 -5.43 5.83 1.51
CA LEU A 126 -5.02 5.44 2.86
C LEU A 126 -6.20 5.34 3.83
N ARG A 127 -7.19 6.23 3.72
CA ARG A 127 -8.44 6.14 4.50
C ARG A 127 -9.18 4.83 4.20
N LEU A 128 -9.38 4.53 2.91
CA LEU A 128 -10.02 3.29 2.48
C LEU A 128 -9.22 2.04 2.88
N ALA A 129 -7.88 2.13 2.84
CA ALA A 129 -6.99 1.07 3.30
C ALA A 129 -7.12 0.78 4.79
N SER A 130 -7.18 1.84 5.61
CA SER A 130 -7.44 1.70 7.04
C SER A 130 -8.81 1.03 7.28
N GLU A 131 -9.88 1.55 6.68
CA GLU A 131 -11.23 0.99 6.82
C GLU A 131 -11.30 -0.49 6.41
N ALA A 132 -10.69 -0.85 5.27
CA ALA A 132 -10.66 -2.22 4.78
C ALA A 132 -9.88 -3.16 5.72
N SER A 133 -8.75 -2.70 6.29
CA SER A 133 -7.95 -3.48 7.22
C SER A 133 -8.67 -3.75 8.54
N TYR A 134 -9.42 -2.78 9.08
CA TYR A 134 -10.25 -2.98 10.26
C TYR A 134 -11.41 -3.93 9.98
N ALA A 135 -12.07 -3.80 8.83
CA ALA A 135 -13.18 -4.66 8.43
C ALA A 135 -12.76 -6.12 8.19
N ALA A 136 -11.47 -6.37 7.94
CA ALA A 136 -10.92 -7.71 7.74
C ALA A 136 -10.77 -8.50 9.06
N VAL A 137 -10.90 -7.85 10.22
CA VAL A 137 -10.64 -8.43 11.54
C VAL A 137 -11.95 -8.49 12.33
N GLY A 138 -12.29 -9.68 12.84
CA GLY A 138 -13.50 -9.87 13.63
C GLY A 138 -13.50 -9.09 14.96
N GLU A 139 -12.34 -9.00 15.61
CA GLU A 139 -12.14 -8.22 16.83
C GLU A 139 -10.86 -7.36 16.69
N PRO A 140 -10.98 -6.12 16.18
CA PRO A 140 -9.84 -5.23 15.98
C PRO A 140 -9.16 -4.85 17.30
N VAL A 141 -7.82 -4.92 17.33
CA VAL A 141 -7.01 -4.56 18.50
C VAL A 141 -6.20 -3.32 18.18
N GLU A 142 -6.30 -2.31 19.04
CA GLU A 142 -5.46 -1.11 19.00
C GLU A 142 -4.03 -1.40 19.47
N GLY A 143 -3.06 -0.66 18.94
CA GLY A 143 -1.63 -0.95 19.14
C GLY A 143 -1.10 -2.02 18.17
N THR A 144 -1.81 -2.26 17.06
CA THR A 144 -1.40 -3.15 15.98
C THR A 144 -1.18 -2.36 14.68
N ILE A 145 -0.87 -3.04 13.58
CA ILE A 145 -0.82 -2.45 12.23
C ILE A 145 -2.07 -1.62 11.89
N LEU A 146 -3.22 -1.95 12.48
CA LEU A 146 -4.48 -1.21 12.29
C LEU A 146 -4.37 0.24 12.78
N SER A 147 -3.85 0.45 13.99
CA SER A 147 -3.67 1.79 14.57
C SER A 147 -2.64 2.60 13.78
N VAL A 148 -1.55 1.95 13.34
CA VAL A 148 -0.53 2.57 12.48
C VAL A 148 -1.14 3.03 11.15
N ALA A 149 -1.94 2.18 10.51
CA ALA A 149 -2.64 2.51 9.26
C ALA A 149 -3.64 3.65 9.45
N ARG A 150 -4.40 3.66 10.55
CA ARG A 150 -5.32 4.75 10.88
C ARG A 150 -4.59 6.08 11.07
N SER A 151 -3.52 6.10 11.87
CA SER A 151 -2.73 7.31 12.11
C SER A 151 -2.10 7.87 10.83
N ALA A 152 -1.61 6.98 9.95
CA ALA A 152 -1.10 7.35 8.64
C ALA A 152 -2.20 7.99 7.77
N ALA A 153 -3.40 7.40 7.74
CA ALA A 153 -4.54 7.90 6.98
C ALA A 153 -5.04 9.26 7.48
N GLU A 154 -5.16 9.43 8.81
CA GLU A 154 -5.57 10.70 9.43
C GLU A 154 -4.57 11.82 9.11
N SER A 155 -3.27 11.53 9.24
CA SER A 155 -2.20 12.49 8.93
C SER A 155 -2.16 12.85 7.44
N ALA A 156 -2.36 11.86 6.56
CA ALA A 156 -2.48 12.09 5.13
C ALA A 156 -3.70 12.96 4.79
N GLY A 157 -4.85 12.69 5.40
CA GLY A 157 -6.09 13.46 5.22
C GLY A 157 -5.93 14.91 5.67
N ALA A 158 -5.34 15.13 6.85
CA ALA A 158 -5.06 16.47 7.36
C ALA A 158 -4.13 17.27 6.44
N ALA A 159 -3.06 16.64 5.94
CA ALA A 159 -2.15 17.29 4.98
C ALA A 159 -2.84 17.54 3.63
N ALA A 160 -3.65 16.60 3.15
CA ALA A 160 -4.35 16.75 1.87
C ALA A 160 -5.40 17.87 1.91
N ALA A 161 -5.93 18.25 3.07
CA ALA A 161 -6.88 19.36 3.20
C ALA A 161 -6.29 20.71 2.75
N ASP A 162 -4.97 20.88 2.78
CA ASP A 162 -4.30 22.03 2.16
C ASP A 162 -4.04 21.75 0.66
N GLU A 163 -4.81 22.41 -0.21
CA GLU A 163 -4.73 22.25 -1.68
C GLU A 163 -3.37 22.66 -2.26
N ARG A 164 -2.55 23.42 -1.52
CA ARG A 164 -1.20 23.80 -1.94
C ARG A 164 -0.22 22.64 -1.79
N LEU A 165 -0.50 21.69 -0.90
CA LEU A 165 0.36 20.55 -0.67
C LEU A 165 0.27 19.52 -1.80
N ARG A 166 1.43 19.02 -2.18
CA ARG A 166 1.64 18.00 -3.23
C ARG A 166 1.78 16.61 -2.62
N LEU A 167 1.66 15.57 -3.44
CA LEU A 167 1.71 14.17 -3.03
C LEU A 167 2.88 13.85 -2.08
N GLY A 168 4.10 14.35 -2.38
CA GLY A 168 5.25 14.12 -1.51
C GLY A 168 5.11 14.66 -0.08
N HIS A 169 4.35 15.75 0.13
CA HIS A 169 4.04 16.26 1.48
C HIS A 169 3.07 15.33 2.21
N VAL A 170 2.05 14.85 1.50
CA VAL A 170 1.05 13.91 2.05
C VAL A 170 1.70 12.58 2.41
N ILE A 171 2.56 12.03 1.56
CA ILE A 171 3.33 10.80 1.86
C ILE A 171 4.19 10.98 3.11
N ARG A 172 4.89 12.12 3.24
CA ARG A 172 5.70 12.41 4.44
C ARG A 172 4.84 12.56 5.70
N ALA A 173 3.70 13.22 5.61
CA ALA A 173 2.76 13.34 6.73
C ALA A 173 2.23 11.96 7.15
N ALA A 174 1.83 11.12 6.19
CA ALA A 174 1.40 9.75 6.44
C ALA A 174 2.50 8.92 7.15
N ALA A 175 3.75 9.02 6.68
CA ALA A 175 4.88 8.33 7.29
C ALA A 175 5.19 8.83 8.71
N SER A 176 5.05 10.15 8.98
CA SER A 176 5.19 10.72 10.33
C SER A 176 4.11 10.18 11.27
N GLY A 177 2.84 10.22 10.83
CA GLY A 177 1.72 9.70 11.61
C GLY A 177 1.85 8.21 11.91
N ALA A 178 2.28 7.42 10.92
CA ALA A 178 2.58 6.00 11.12
C ALA A 178 3.64 5.79 12.21
N ARG A 179 4.72 6.59 12.18
CA ARG A 179 5.84 6.48 13.14
C ARG A 179 5.46 6.91 14.55
N GLU A 180 4.60 7.90 14.69
CA GLU A 180 4.09 8.36 15.99
C GLU A 180 3.16 7.34 16.67
N ALA A 181 2.63 6.39 15.89
CA ALA A 181 1.74 5.32 16.37
C ALA A 181 2.47 4.02 16.74
N LEU A 182 3.81 3.98 16.64
CA LEU A 182 4.67 2.87 17.08
C LEU A 182 5.04 3.05 18.57
#